data_AF-A0A929CG85-F1
#
_entry.id   AF-A0A929CG85-F1
#
_cell.length_a   1.000
_cell.length_b   1.000
_cell.length_c   1.000
_cell.angle_alpha   90.00
_cell.angle_beta   90.00
_cell.angle_gamma   90.00
#
_symmetry.space_group_name_H-M   'P 1'
#
loop_
_entity.id
_entity.type
_entity.pdbx_description
1 polymer ?
#
loop_
_entity_poly.entity_id
_entity_poly.type
_entity_poly.pdbx_seq_one_letter_code
_entity_poly.pdbx_strand_id
1 'polypeptide(L)'
;MPELPEVETTRRGIAPLIIGLRVAELVLRTPKLRWPLDQQLCHRLPGLEVQAVERRAKYLLLRFATGTLILHLGMSGSLRVIPAETTENKHDHVDIIFTNGSCLRFT
;
A
#
# COMPACT_ATOMS: atom_id res chain seq x y z
N MET A 1 14.78 -1.78 -10.64
CA MET A 1 13.86 -2.94 -10.66
C MET A 1 14.04 -3.69 -9.36
N PRO A 2 13.12 -3.55 -8.40
CA PRO A 2 13.16 -4.34 -7.18
C PRO A 2 13.11 -5.84 -7.50
N GLU A 3 14.10 -6.59 -7.06
CA GLU A 3 14.14 -8.04 -7.14
C GLU A 3 13.58 -8.64 -5.84
N LEU A 4 13.66 -9.96 -5.69
CA LEU A 4 13.14 -10.66 -4.50
C LEU A 4 13.72 -10.09 -3.18
N PRO A 5 15.03 -9.80 -3.06
CA PRO A 5 15.59 -9.25 -1.82
C PRO A 5 15.06 -7.87 -1.46
N GLU A 6 14.89 -6.98 -2.45
CA GLU A 6 14.37 -5.63 -2.23
C GLU A 6 12.90 -5.68 -1.84
N VAL A 7 12.09 -6.52 -2.50
CA VAL A 7 10.67 -6.70 -2.14
C VAL A 7 10.54 -7.28 -0.73
N GLU A 8 11.39 -8.24 -0.33
CA GLU A 8 11.41 -8.76 1.04
C GLU A 8 11.86 -7.69 2.06
N THR A 9 12.84 -6.86 1.70
CA THR A 9 13.27 -5.73 2.52
C THR A 9 12.13 -4.74 2.72
N THR A 10 11.42 -4.37 1.67
CA THR A 10 10.21 -3.53 1.75
C THR A 10 9.15 -4.16 2.63
N ARG A 11 8.86 -5.47 2.44
CA ARG A 11 7.90 -6.22 3.27
C ARG A 11 8.25 -6.12 4.76
N ARG A 12 9.51 -6.41 5.12
CA ARG A 12 10.02 -6.35 6.49
C ARG A 12 9.97 -4.94 7.08
N GLY A 13 10.24 -3.92 6.26
CA GLY A 13 10.21 -2.53 6.69
C GLY A 13 8.81 -2.01 7.01
N ILE A 14 7.83 -2.32 6.16
CA ILE A 14 6.46 -1.79 6.34
C ILE A 14 5.61 -2.62 7.31
N ALA A 15 5.82 -3.95 7.37
CA ALA A 15 4.99 -4.86 8.16
C ALA A 15 4.79 -4.43 9.63
N PRO A 16 5.84 -4.16 10.42
CA PRO A 16 5.65 -3.78 11.83
C PRO A 16 4.98 -2.41 12.02
N LEU A 17 4.93 -1.59 10.97
CA LEU A 17 4.37 -0.24 11.03
C LEU A 17 2.88 -0.19 10.66
N ILE A 18 2.36 -1.22 9.99
CA ILE A 18 0.99 -1.21 9.45
C ILE A 18 0.12 -2.38 9.90
N ILE A 19 0.69 -3.49 10.36
CA ILE A 19 -0.12 -4.62 10.86
C ILE A 19 -0.90 -4.18 12.10
N GLY A 20 -2.18 -4.55 12.16
CA GLY A 20 -3.12 -4.13 13.19
C GLY A 20 -3.72 -2.74 12.97
N LEU A 21 -3.25 -1.98 11.99
CA LEU A 21 -3.84 -0.68 11.66
C LEU A 21 -5.08 -0.84 10.78
N ARG A 22 -6.08 -0.01 11.06
CA ARG A 22 -7.31 0.09 10.29
C ARG A 22 -7.18 1.18 9.23
N VAL A 23 -7.60 0.88 8.01
CA VAL A 23 -7.63 1.83 6.91
C VAL A 23 -8.74 2.85 7.19
N ALA A 24 -8.39 4.13 7.20
CA ALA A 24 -9.33 5.25 7.27
C ALA A 24 -9.80 5.63 5.85
N GLU A 25 -8.87 5.71 4.91
CA GLU A 25 -9.14 6.17 3.55
C GLU A 25 -8.13 5.57 2.55
N LEU A 26 -8.57 5.39 1.30
CA LEU A 26 -7.69 5.10 0.17
C LEU A 26 -7.79 6.25 -0.84
N VAL A 27 -6.66 6.88 -1.16
CA VAL A 27 -6.59 7.98 -2.12
C VAL A 27 -5.85 7.53 -3.38
N LEU A 28 -6.53 7.59 -4.52
CA LEU A 28 -5.98 7.26 -5.84
C LEU A 28 -5.76 8.55 -6.66
N ARG A 29 -4.51 8.85 -7.01
CA ARG A 29 -4.14 10.08 -7.76
C ARG A 29 -3.86 9.84 -9.23
N THR A 30 -3.89 8.58 -9.66
CA THR A 30 -3.74 8.18 -11.06
C THR A 30 -4.88 7.23 -11.45
N PRO A 31 -5.39 7.27 -12.70
CA PRO A 31 -6.40 6.33 -13.16
C PRO A 31 -5.84 4.91 -13.37
N LYS A 32 -4.52 4.77 -13.53
CA LYS A 32 -3.85 3.47 -13.77
C LYS A 32 -2.42 3.46 -13.29
N LEU A 33 -1.96 2.26 -12.95
CA LEU A 33 -0.54 1.92 -12.84
C LEU A 33 -0.16 1.11 -14.09
N ARG A 34 0.30 -0.13 -13.91
CA ARG A 34 0.43 -1.10 -15.02
C ARG A 34 -0.92 -1.48 -15.62
N TRP A 35 -1.94 -1.57 -14.77
CA TRP A 35 -3.33 -1.84 -15.13
C TRP A 35 -4.24 -0.72 -14.59
N PRO A 36 -5.46 -0.57 -15.13
CA PRO A 36 -6.47 0.33 -14.56
C PRO A 36 -6.69 0.03 -13.08
N LEU A 37 -6.81 1.06 -12.26
CA LEU A 37 -7.15 0.92 -10.84
C LEU A 37 -8.67 0.82 -10.68
N ASP A 38 -9.12 -0.15 -9.89
CA ASP A 38 -10.54 -0.27 -9.52
C ASP A 38 -10.88 0.84 -8.52
N GLN A 39 -11.60 1.87 -8.99
CA GLN A 39 -12.05 2.99 -8.16
C GLN A 39 -12.97 2.55 -7.02
N GLN A 40 -13.62 1.39 -7.12
CA GLN A 40 -14.44 0.85 -6.05
C GLN A 40 -13.62 0.44 -4.81
N LEU A 41 -12.29 0.30 -4.95
CA LEU A 41 -11.41 0.06 -3.82
C LEU A 41 -11.49 1.19 -2.78
N CYS A 42 -11.74 2.43 -3.20
CA CYS A 42 -11.91 3.57 -2.29
C CYS A 42 -13.09 3.40 -1.33
N HIS A 43 -14.06 2.55 -1.66
CA HIS A 43 -15.21 2.24 -0.80
C HIS A 43 -15.07 0.92 -0.05
N ARG A 44 -14.28 -0.04 -0.56
CA ARG A 44 -14.15 -1.38 0.02
C ARG A 44 -13.03 -1.50 1.06
N LEU A 45 -11.96 -0.71 0.92
CA LEU A 45 -10.80 -0.76 1.82
C LEU A 45 -11.01 -0.04 3.17
N PRO A 46 -11.64 1.15 3.22
CA PRO A 46 -11.89 1.83 4.49
C PRO A 46 -12.62 0.95 5.50
N GLY A 47 -12.20 1.04 6.76
CA GLY A 47 -12.71 0.23 7.86
C GLY A 47 -12.08 -1.15 7.98
N LEU A 48 -11.32 -1.65 6.99
CA LEU A 48 -10.62 -2.93 7.10
C LEU A 48 -9.28 -2.79 7.83
N GLU A 49 -8.90 -3.84 8.56
CA GLU A 49 -7.64 -3.90 9.32
C GLU A 49 -6.61 -4.76 8.58
N VAL A 50 -5.36 -4.30 8.54
CA VAL A 50 -4.25 -5.06 7.95
C VAL A 50 -3.85 -6.19 8.91
N GLN A 51 -4.19 -7.42 8.56
CA GLN A 51 -3.94 -8.60 9.39
C GLN A 51 -2.53 -9.16 9.20
N ALA A 52 -2.00 -9.09 7.98
CA ALA A 52 -0.66 -9.57 7.66
C ALA A 52 -0.08 -8.88 6.43
N VAL A 53 1.25 -8.85 6.35
CA VAL A 53 2.00 -8.37 5.19
C VAL A 53 2.95 -9.47 4.74
N GLU A 54 2.58 -10.12 3.64
CA GLU A 54 3.28 -11.26 3.06
C GLU A 54 3.94 -10.89 1.74
N ARG A 55 4.77 -11.80 1.22
CA ARG A 55 5.36 -11.68 -0.11
C ARG A 55 5.23 -13.00 -0.86
N ARG A 56 4.85 -12.93 -2.14
CA ARG A 56 4.91 -14.04 -3.08
C ARG A 56 5.65 -13.59 -4.34
N ALA A 57 6.78 -14.20 -4.64
CA ALA A 57 7.68 -13.72 -5.70
C ALA A 57 7.95 -12.21 -5.54
N LYS A 58 7.69 -11.40 -6.57
CA LYS A 58 7.89 -9.93 -6.55
C LYS A 58 6.63 -9.15 -6.15
N TYR A 59 5.63 -9.83 -5.57
CA TYR A 59 4.39 -9.23 -5.11
C TYR A 59 4.38 -9.11 -3.59
N LEU A 60 3.89 -7.98 -3.10
CA LEU A 60 3.50 -7.76 -1.71
C LEU A 60 2.00 -8.03 -1.56
N LEU A 61 1.63 -8.71 -0.47
CA LEU A 61 0.27 -9.11 -0.19
C LEU A 61 -0.13 -8.56 1.18
N LEU A 62 -1.06 -7.61 1.20
CA LEU A 62 -1.65 -7.07 2.43
C LEU A 62 -2.96 -7.84 2.66
N ARG A 63 -2.99 -8.64 3.72
CA ARG A 63 -4.15 -9.46 4.10
C ARG A 63 -5.14 -8.63 4.91
N PHE A 64 -6.40 -8.74 4.56
CA PHE A 64 -7.55 -8.19 5.28
C PHE A 64 -8.56 -9.31 5.53
N ALA A 65 -9.50 -9.12 6.45
CA ALA A 65 -10.52 -10.13 6.78
C ALA A 65 -11.37 -10.56 5.57
N THR A 66 -11.59 -9.66 4.62
CA THR A 66 -12.46 -9.87 3.46
C THR A 66 -11.70 -10.10 2.15
N GLY A 67 -10.37 -10.14 2.17
CA GLY A 67 -9.59 -10.29 0.94
C GLY A 67 -8.11 -9.96 1.08
N THR A 68 -7.46 -9.73 -0.06
CA THR A 68 -6.02 -9.42 -0.10
C THR A 68 -5.75 -8.36 -1.16
N LEU A 69 -5.09 -7.28 -0.74
CA LEU A 69 -4.56 -6.30 -1.67
C LEU A 69 -3.19 -6.79 -2.16
N ILE A 70 -3.05 -6.94 -3.47
CA ILE A 70 -1.83 -7.41 -4.11
C ILE A 70 -1.15 -6.22 -4.78
N LEU A 71 0.11 -5.95 -4.43
CA LEU A 71 0.90 -4.85 -4.97
C LEU A 71 2.16 -5.39 -5.65
N HIS A 72 2.56 -4.72 -6.73
CA HIS A 72 3.82 -4.99 -7.43
C HIS A 72 4.56 -3.67 -7.66
N LEU A 73 5.82 -3.61 -7.23
CA LEU A 73 6.61 -2.37 -7.28
C LEU A 73 7.05 -1.97 -8.70
N GLY A 74 7.02 -2.91 -9.66
CA GLY A 74 7.39 -2.60 -11.03
C GLY A 74 8.90 -2.37 -11.16
N MET A 75 9.31 -1.35 -11.91
CA MET A 75 10.74 -1.03 -12.10
C MET A 75 11.27 -0.01 -11.09
N SER A 76 10.46 1.00 -10.76
CA SER A 76 10.82 2.17 -9.95
C SER A 76 9.91 2.39 -8.74
N GLY A 77 8.87 1.57 -8.58
CA GLY A 77 7.89 1.78 -7.53
C GLY A 77 8.48 1.52 -6.15
N SER A 78 7.98 2.26 -5.16
CA SER A 78 8.44 2.18 -3.78
C SER A 78 7.27 2.35 -2.81
N LEU A 79 7.43 1.82 -1.59
CA LEU A 79 6.47 1.98 -0.50
C LEU A 79 7.14 2.62 0.71
N ARG A 80 6.46 3.59 1.30
CA ARG A 80 6.92 4.32 2.49
C ARG A 80 5.78 4.52 3.46
N VAL A 81 6.06 4.43 4.75
CA VAL A 81 5.13 4.81 5.81
C VAL A 81 5.52 6.19 6.31
N ILE A 82 4.61 7.16 6.19
CA ILE A 82 4.83 8.58 6.50
C ILE A 82 3.60 9.16 7.22
N PRO A 83 3.68 10.34 7.86
CA PRO A 83 2.49 11.03 8.37
C PRO A 83 1.51 11.35 7.23
N ALA A 84 0.21 11.19 7.46
CA ALA A 84 -0.83 11.40 6.45
C ALA A 84 -0.89 12.85 5.92
N GLU A 85 -0.48 13.82 6.74
CA GLU A 85 -0.40 15.24 6.39
C GLU A 85 0.76 15.58 5.44
N THR A 86 1.64 14.62 5.15
CA THR A 86 2.78 14.84 4.25
C THR A 86 2.27 15.11 2.83
N THR A 87 2.55 16.31 2.31
CA THR A 87 2.18 16.73 0.96
C THR A 87 2.65 15.72 -0.09
N GLU A 88 1.79 15.42 -1.04
CA GLU A 88 2.10 14.55 -2.17
C GLU A 88 3.00 15.23 -3.21
N ASN A 89 3.81 14.43 -3.88
CA ASN A 89 4.58 14.81 -5.05
C ASN A 89 3.92 14.26 -6.32
N LYS A 90 4.37 14.74 -7.49
CA LYS A 90 3.89 14.33 -8.82
C LYS A 90 3.78 12.80 -9.03
N HIS A 91 4.67 12.04 -8.41
CA HIS A 91 4.76 10.59 -8.57
C HIS A 91 4.11 9.81 -7.43
N ASP A 92 3.51 10.48 -6.45
CA ASP A 92 2.79 9.80 -5.38
C ASP A 92 1.40 9.42 -5.89
N HIS A 93 1.21 8.13 -6.14
CA HIS A 93 0.11 7.62 -6.94
C HIS A 93 -1.04 7.06 -6.11
N VAL A 94 -0.72 6.41 -4.99
CA VAL A 94 -1.70 5.77 -4.10
C VAL A 94 -1.31 5.99 -2.65
N ASP A 95 -2.26 6.42 -1.83
CA ASP A 95 -2.11 6.50 -0.36
C ASP A 95 -3.15 5.60 0.30
N ILE A 96 -2.69 4.77 1.25
CA ILE A 96 -3.56 4.09 2.22
C ILE A 96 -3.37 4.83 3.54
N ILE A 97 -4.36 5.62 3.92
CA ILE A 97 -4.37 6.40 5.16
C ILE A 97 -4.94 5.51 6.27
N PHE A 98 -4.25 5.43 7.40
CA PHE A 98 -4.66 4.65 8.56
C PHE A 98 -5.27 5.53 9.65
N THR A 99 -6.09 4.93 10.51
CA THR A 99 -6.81 5.64 11.59
C THR A 99 -5.91 6.25 12.66
N ASN A 100 -4.62 5.86 12.72
CA ASN A 100 -3.64 6.45 13.64
C ASN A 100 -2.92 7.68 13.05
N GLY A 101 -3.32 8.16 11.87
CA GLY A 101 -2.72 9.32 11.21
C GLY A 101 -1.46 9.02 10.39
N SER A 102 -1.04 7.75 10.27
CA SER A 102 0.00 7.35 9.31
C SER A 102 -0.59 7.02 7.94
N CYS A 103 0.28 7.01 6.93
CA CYS A 103 -0.06 6.72 5.54
C CYS A 103 0.98 5.78 4.94
N LEU A 104 0.52 4.69 4.31
CA LEU A 104 1.35 3.89 3.41
C LEU A 104 1.21 4.46 1.99
N ARG A 105 2.26 5.12 1.52
CA ARG A 105 2.31 5.79 0.22
C ARG A 105 3.06 4.96 -0.81
N PHE A 106 2.46 4.80 -1.99
CA PHE A 106 3.06 4.21 -3.17
C PHE A 106 3.45 5.30 -4.17
N THR A 107 4.72 5.32 -4.52
CA THR A 107 5.33 6.21 -5.53
C THR A 107 5.87 5.36 -6.67
#